data_AF-A0A1I4WGZ7-F1
#
_entry.id   AF-A0A1I4WGZ7-F1
#
_cell.length_a   1.000
_cell.length_b   1.000
_cell.length_c   1.000
_cell.angle_alpha   90.00
_cell.angle_beta   90.00
_cell.angle_gamma   90.00
#
_symmetry.space_group_name_H-M   'P 1'
#
loop_
_entity.id
_entity.type
_entity.pdbx_description
1 polymer ?
#
loop_
_entity_poly.entity_id
_entity_poly.type
_entity_poly.pdbx_seq_one_letter_code
_entity_poly.pdbx_strand_id
1 'polypeptide(L)'
;MKRIRQNAIVACAVLLLLLAVFAIDRFGGWRGFLQPQAVPEVAISVAAASIDPLNEGRLVSVQGRLEAAQVPKDAQLGVVADAAVVLIRNVEMFQWREACVDTSCVQSTAWSNTLIDSSAFHAQEGHENPPAFPFESTRFDAEGIHLGAFRPDLGLVLAQVEPVARPLRLEELPANLAASASQIDGRIYIGNDPLNPAVGDLRIGYSIIPSATTTLSGIQRADRLVAVEPKNPT
;
A
#
# COMPACT_ATOMS: atom_id res chain seq x y z
N MET A 1 69.53 31.61 -5.42
CA MET A 1 69.11 30.77 -6.57
C MET A 1 68.52 29.39 -6.20
N LYS A 2 68.99 28.69 -5.15
CA LYS A 2 68.48 27.33 -4.78
C LYS A 2 67.01 27.29 -4.32
N ARG A 3 66.57 28.25 -3.49
CA ARG A 3 65.17 28.34 -3.00
C ARG A 3 64.13 28.61 -4.10
N ILE A 4 64.50 29.40 -5.12
CA ILE A 4 63.60 29.74 -6.24
C ILE A 4 63.32 28.49 -7.10
N ARG A 5 64.35 27.66 -7.34
CA ARG A 5 64.19 26.39 -8.06
C ARG A 5 63.35 25.38 -7.29
N GLN A 6 63.48 25.32 -5.96
CA GLN A 6 62.70 24.41 -5.12
C GLN A 6 61.21 24.83 -5.05
N ASN A 7 60.93 26.13 -4.94
CA ASN A 7 59.56 26.64 -4.98
C ASN A 7 58.89 26.41 -6.34
N ALA A 8 59.65 26.51 -7.44
CA ALA A 8 59.14 26.22 -8.78
C ALA A 8 58.80 24.74 -8.97
N ILE A 9 59.59 23.82 -8.41
CA ILE A 9 59.32 22.37 -8.47
C ILE A 9 58.06 22.03 -7.68
N VAL A 10 57.90 22.59 -6.47
CA VAL A 10 56.70 22.37 -5.64
C VAL A 10 55.46 22.93 -6.33
N ALA A 11 55.56 24.13 -6.93
CA ALA A 11 54.44 24.73 -7.66
C ALA A 11 54.01 23.89 -8.87
N CYS A 12 54.96 23.36 -9.65
CA CYS A 12 54.66 22.45 -10.76
C CYS A 12 54.01 21.15 -10.28
N ALA A 13 54.48 20.56 -9.18
CA ALA A 13 53.91 19.33 -8.64
C ALA A 13 52.45 19.53 -8.16
N VAL A 14 52.18 20.66 -7.50
CA VAL A 14 50.81 21.03 -7.09
C VAL A 14 49.92 21.28 -8.30
N LEU A 15 50.42 21.98 -9.32
CA LEU A 15 49.67 22.24 -10.54
C LEU A 15 49.33 20.93 -11.28
N LEU A 16 50.27 19.98 -11.36
CA LEU A 16 50.03 18.66 -11.97
C LEU A 16 48.98 17.85 -11.19
N LEU A 17 49.01 17.90 -9.85
CA LEU A 17 47.99 17.26 -9.02
C LEU A 17 46.60 17.87 -9.24
N LEU A 18 46.50 19.20 -9.30
CA LEU A 18 45.25 19.89 -9.58
C LEU A 18 44.71 19.57 -10.98
N LEU A 19 45.58 19.49 -11.99
CA LEU A 19 45.22 19.09 -13.34
C LEU A 19 44.77 17.62 -13.41
N ALA A 20 45.39 16.72 -12.63
CA ALA A 20 44.96 15.33 -12.55
C ALA A 20 43.58 15.19 -11.90
N VAL A 21 43.32 15.89 -10.78
CA VAL A 21 42.00 15.91 -10.14
C VAL A 21 40.94 16.52 -11.07
N PHE A 22 41.27 17.61 -11.77
CA PHE A 22 40.38 18.23 -12.74
C PHE A 22 40.11 17.31 -13.95
N ALA A 23 41.12 16.59 -14.44
CA ALA A 23 40.96 15.61 -15.50
C ALA A 23 40.07 14.44 -15.03
N ILE A 24 40.24 13.94 -13.82
CA ILE A 24 39.42 12.88 -13.24
C ILE A 24 37.94 13.31 -13.10
N ASP A 25 37.69 14.56 -12.70
CA ASP A 25 36.32 15.11 -12.61
C ASP A 25 35.70 15.37 -14.01
N ARG A 26 36.49 15.88 -14.96
CA ARG A 26 36.06 16.14 -16.35
C ARG A 26 35.83 14.87 -17.17
N PHE A 27 36.56 13.79 -16.87
CA PHE A 27 36.42 12.48 -17.52
C PHE A 27 35.62 11.47 -16.67
N GLY A 28 34.72 11.96 -15.81
CA GLY A 28 33.62 11.15 -15.24
C GLY A 28 34.03 10.01 -14.29
N GLY A 29 35.29 9.97 -13.85
CA GLY A 29 35.91 8.81 -13.19
C GLY A 29 35.33 8.43 -11.82
N TRP A 30 34.50 9.26 -11.21
CA TRP A 30 33.78 8.92 -9.96
C TRP A 30 32.26 8.90 -10.12
N ARG A 31 31.70 9.74 -11.00
CA ARG A 31 30.25 9.85 -11.20
C ARG A 31 29.65 8.59 -11.85
N GLY A 32 30.40 7.89 -12.70
CA GLY A 32 29.95 6.64 -13.33
C GLY A 32 29.82 5.45 -12.37
N PHE A 33 30.61 5.41 -11.29
CA PHE A 33 30.56 4.33 -10.30
C PHE A 33 29.40 4.48 -9.30
N LEU A 34 28.90 5.70 -9.11
CA LEU A 34 27.78 6.01 -8.23
C LEU A 34 26.46 6.20 -8.97
N GLN A 35 26.43 6.03 -10.30
CA GLN A 35 25.18 6.01 -11.03
C GLN A 35 24.47 4.68 -10.74
N PRO A 36 23.30 4.69 -10.06
CA PRO A 36 22.47 3.51 -10.03
C PRO A 36 22.20 3.11 -11.48
N GLN A 37 22.53 1.86 -11.81
CA GLN A 37 22.24 1.28 -13.12
C GLN A 37 20.78 1.55 -13.45
N ALA A 38 20.52 2.07 -14.66
CA ALA A 38 19.15 2.26 -15.12
C ALA A 38 18.45 0.89 -15.10
N VAL A 39 17.38 0.78 -14.31
CA VAL A 39 16.56 -0.43 -14.26
C VAL A 39 16.01 -0.64 -15.68
N PRO A 40 16.26 -1.80 -16.32
CA PRO A 40 15.71 -2.08 -17.64
C PRO A 40 14.17 -2.02 -17.59
N GLU A 41 13.56 -1.39 -18.59
CA GLU A 41 12.11 -1.14 -18.65
C GLU A 41 11.28 -2.43 -18.84
N VAL A 42 11.91 -3.50 -19.32
CA VAL A 42 11.30 -4.81 -19.53
C VAL A 42 11.77 -5.80 -18.47
N ALA A 43 10.82 -6.34 -17.71
CA ALA A 43 11.08 -7.33 -16.69
C ALA A 43 11.48 -8.69 -17.30
N ILE A 44 12.46 -9.35 -16.69
CA ILE A 44 12.90 -10.68 -17.09
C ILE A 44 11.96 -11.71 -16.45
N SER A 45 11.28 -12.52 -17.25
CA SER A 45 10.45 -13.60 -16.72
C SER A 45 11.33 -14.68 -16.07
N VAL A 46 11.05 -15.02 -14.81
CA VAL A 46 11.79 -16.02 -14.03
C VAL A 46 10.83 -16.97 -13.32
N ALA A 47 11.29 -18.21 -13.09
CA ALA A 47 10.52 -19.20 -12.36
C ALA A 47 10.47 -18.88 -10.86
N ALA A 48 9.31 -19.03 -10.23
CA ALA A 48 9.17 -18.79 -8.79
C ALA A 48 9.88 -19.83 -7.91
N ALA A 49 10.23 -21.00 -8.43
CA ALA A 49 10.70 -22.14 -7.62
C ALA A 49 12.13 -21.97 -7.05
N SER A 50 12.94 -21.07 -7.61
CA SER A 50 14.34 -20.89 -7.21
C SER A 50 14.82 -19.47 -7.49
N ILE A 51 15.73 -18.99 -6.63
CA ILE A 51 16.40 -17.70 -6.82
C ILE A 51 17.65 -17.91 -7.67
N ASP A 52 17.77 -17.18 -8.78
CA ASP A 52 19.00 -17.12 -9.59
C ASP A 52 19.81 -15.88 -9.19
N PRO A 53 20.99 -16.01 -8.57
CA PRO A 53 21.83 -14.87 -8.20
C PRO A 53 22.24 -13.97 -9.37
N LEU A 54 22.19 -14.45 -10.62
CA LEU A 54 22.48 -13.65 -11.81
C LEU A 54 21.41 -12.58 -12.10
N ASN A 55 20.27 -12.64 -11.41
CA ASN A 55 19.21 -11.65 -11.49
C ASN A 55 19.27 -10.56 -10.41
N GLU A 56 20.27 -10.59 -9.53
CA GLU A 56 20.45 -9.60 -8.48
C GLU A 56 20.45 -8.15 -9.03
N GLY A 57 19.60 -7.31 -8.46
CA GLY A 57 19.43 -5.91 -8.88
C GLY A 57 18.73 -5.69 -10.21
N ARG A 58 18.24 -6.75 -10.87
CA ARG A 58 17.49 -6.65 -12.13
C ARG A 58 15.99 -6.64 -11.86
N LEU A 59 15.25 -6.01 -12.77
CA LEU A 59 13.80 -6.13 -12.82
C LEU A 59 13.43 -7.53 -13.32
N VAL A 60 12.76 -8.29 -12.48
CA VAL A 60 12.24 -9.62 -12.80
C VAL A 60 10.72 -9.64 -12.70
N SER A 61 10.10 -10.51 -13.48
CA SER A 61 8.67 -10.84 -13.39
C SER A 61 8.55 -12.29 -12.97
N VAL A 62 7.89 -12.52 -11.83
CA VAL A 62 7.78 -13.82 -11.18
C VAL A 62 6.32 -14.22 -11.20
N GLN A 63 5.99 -15.34 -11.83
CA GLN A 63 4.66 -15.94 -11.72
C GLN A 63 4.70 -17.12 -10.74
N GLY A 64 3.82 -17.10 -9.74
CA GLY A 64 3.78 -18.14 -8.71
C GLY A 64 2.52 -18.03 -7.86
N ARG A 65 2.36 -18.96 -6.91
CA ARG A 65 1.29 -18.90 -5.92
C ARG A 65 1.71 -17.99 -4.77
N LEU A 66 0.93 -16.93 -4.53
CA LEU A 66 1.14 -16.00 -3.42
C LEU A 66 0.53 -16.60 -2.16
N GLU A 67 1.34 -16.75 -1.12
CA GLU A 67 0.96 -17.43 0.12
C GLU A 67 1.54 -16.68 1.32
N ALA A 68 1.03 -16.98 2.51
CA ALA A 68 1.50 -16.43 3.77
C ALA A 68 1.64 -17.54 4.81
N ALA A 69 2.58 -17.36 5.74
CA ALA A 69 2.80 -18.30 6.85
C ALA A 69 1.78 -18.10 7.98
N GLN A 70 1.32 -16.87 8.19
CA GLN A 70 0.25 -16.54 9.13
C GLN A 70 -0.81 -15.70 8.44
N VAL A 71 -2.07 -16.11 8.59
CA VAL A 71 -3.21 -15.51 7.90
C VAL A 71 -3.65 -14.19 8.56
N PRO A 72 -4.14 -13.21 7.78
CA PRO A 72 -4.61 -11.95 8.34
C PRO A 72 -5.94 -12.13 9.08
N LYS A 73 -6.10 -11.40 10.18
CA LYS A 73 -7.25 -11.52 11.08
C LYS A 73 -7.72 -10.16 11.58
N ASP A 74 -9.03 -9.95 11.51
CA ASP A 74 -9.73 -8.91 12.25
C ASP A 74 -10.19 -9.45 13.61
N ALA A 75 -9.43 -9.15 14.66
CA ALA A 75 -9.78 -9.61 16.01
C ALA A 75 -11.01 -8.91 16.59
N GLN A 76 -11.33 -7.69 16.12
CA GLN A 76 -12.43 -6.89 16.65
C GLN A 76 -13.78 -7.46 16.20
N LEU A 77 -13.87 -7.93 14.96
CA LEU A 77 -15.07 -8.57 14.40
C LEU A 77 -14.96 -10.09 14.29
N GLY A 78 -13.88 -10.70 14.78
CA GLY A 78 -13.68 -12.15 14.79
C GLY A 78 -13.41 -12.78 13.42
N VAL A 79 -13.18 -11.99 12.38
CA VAL A 79 -13.05 -12.48 11.00
C VAL A 79 -11.62 -12.93 10.71
N VAL A 80 -11.46 -14.16 10.22
CA VAL A 80 -10.19 -14.74 9.76
C VAL A 80 -10.28 -14.99 8.25
N ALA A 81 -9.20 -14.73 7.52
CA ALA A 81 -9.13 -14.95 6.08
C ALA A 81 -8.05 -15.97 5.71
N ASP A 82 -8.39 -17.26 5.79
CA ASP A 82 -7.43 -18.37 5.63
C ASP A 82 -6.75 -18.44 4.26
N ALA A 83 -7.41 -17.92 3.21
CA ALA A 83 -6.92 -17.93 1.83
C ALA A 83 -6.58 -16.52 1.34
N ALA A 84 -5.94 -15.70 2.19
CA ALA A 84 -5.56 -14.33 1.86
C ALA A 84 -4.20 -13.96 2.43
N VAL A 85 -3.53 -13.00 1.77
CA VAL A 85 -2.33 -12.33 2.30
C VAL A 85 -2.61 -10.92 2.84
N VAL A 86 -3.77 -10.35 2.50
CA VAL A 86 -4.27 -9.09 3.05
C VAL A 86 -5.77 -9.22 3.22
N LEU A 87 -6.29 -8.74 4.36
CA LEU A 87 -7.71 -8.60 4.64
C LEU A 87 -8.02 -7.12 4.87
N ILE A 88 -9.06 -6.60 4.21
CA ILE A 88 -9.46 -5.20 4.32
C ILE A 88 -10.92 -5.15 4.79
N ARG A 89 -11.15 -4.60 5.97
CA ARG A 89 -12.48 -4.22 6.45
C ARG A 89 -12.83 -2.85 5.88
N ASN A 90 -13.96 -2.77 5.20
CA ASN A 90 -14.55 -1.53 4.70
C ASN A 90 -15.82 -1.25 5.51
N VAL A 91 -15.86 -0.12 6.19
CA VAL A 91 -17.02 0.31 6.98
C VAL A 91 -17.56 1.60 6.40
N GLU A 92 -18.87 1.62 6.19
CA GLU A 92 -19.64 2.81 5.87
C GLU A 92 -20.69 3.03 6.96
N MET A 93 -20.95 4.29 7.29
CA MET A 93 -22.04 4.69 8.19
C MET A 93 -23.04 5.52 7.41
N PHE A 94 -24.33 5.23 7.59
CA PHE A 94 -25.40 6.04 7.03
C PHE A 94 -25.50 7.34 7.81
N GLN A 95 -25.30 8.47 7.13
CA GLN A 95 -25.09 9.77 7.75
C GLN A 95 -25.82 10.85 6.97
N TRP A 96 -26.21 11.92 7.66
CA TRP A 96 -26.54 13.19 7.04
C TRP A 96 -25.33 13.80 6.33
N ARG A 97 -25.60 14.47 5.22
CA ARG A 97 -24.68 15.29 4.44
C ARG A 97 -25.38 16.58 4.04
N GLU A 98 -24.65 17.67 4.15
CA GLU A 98 -25.06 18.99 3.65
C GLU A 98 -24.28 19.34 2.38
N ALA A 99 -24.98 19.84 1.35
CA ALA A 99 -24.37 20.40 0.15
C ALA A 99 -24.90 21.81 -0.07
N CYS A 100 -23.98 22.79 -0.11
CA CYS A 100 -24.33 24.20 -0.24
C CYS A 100 -23.91 24.78 -1.59
N VAL A 101 -24.76 25.64 -2.16
CA VAL A 101 -24.45 26.53 -3.28
C VAL A 101 -24.73 27.95 -2.80
N ASP A 102 -23.68 28.76 -2.72
CA ASP A 102 -23.68 30.07 -2.07
C ASP A 102 -24.18 30.00 -0.62
N THR A 103 -25.42 30.45 -0.37
CA THR A 103 -26.07 30.45 0.95
C THR A 103 -27.20 29.41 1.07
N SER A 104 -27.48 28.68 -0.02
CA SER A 104 -28.54 27.68 -0.07
C SER A 104 -27.96 26.30 0.15
N CYS A 105 -28.35 25.62 1.23
CA CYS A 105 -27.88 24.29 1.59
C CYS A 105 -29.00 23.26 1.48
N VAL A 106 -28.66 22.07 0.98
CA VAL A 106 -29.55 20.91 0.88
C VAL A 106 -29.00 19.77 1.70
N GLN A 107 -29.86 19.19 2.53
CA GLN A 107 -29.55 18.05 3.38
C GLN A 107 -30.05 16.76 2.72
N SER A 108 -29.24 15.72 2.81
CA SER A 108 -29.57 14.38 2.34
C SER A 108 -28.83 13.36 3.16
N THR A 109 -29.33 12.13 3.20
CA THR A 109 -28.62 11.02 3.84
C THR A 109 -27.85 10.20 2.81
N ALA A 110 -26.66 9.72 3.18
CA ALA A 110 -25.86 8.85 2.35
C ALA A 110 -25.03 7.88 3.20
N TRP A 111 -24.68 6.74 2.62
CA TRP A 111 -23.58 5.92 3.11
C TRP A 111 -22.27 6.66 2.87
N SER A 112 -21.45 6.82 3.92
CA SER A 112 -20.13 7.42 3.82
C SER A 112 -19.12 6.54 4.55
N ASN A 113 -17.94 6.37 3.95
CA ASN A 113 -16.80 5.66 4.55
C ASN A 113 -15.93 6.57 5.44
N THR A 114 -16.25 7.86 5.51
CA THR A 114 -15.64 8.84 6.40
C THR A 114 -16.69 9.45 7.31
N LEU A 115 -16.24 9.94 8.47
CA LEU A 115 -17.08 10.69 9.39
C LEU A 115 -17.44 12.05 8.77
N ILE A 116 -18.74 12.35 8.73
CA ILE A 116 -19.23 13.66 8.32
C ILE A 116 -19.54 14.46 9.58
N ASP A 117 -18.71 15.46 9.86
CA ASP A 117 -18.88 16.36 11.01
C ASP A 117 -20.12 17.26 10.81
N SER A 118 -21.23 16.86 11.44
CA SER A 118 -22.48 17.60 11.40
C SER A 118 -22.48 18.87 12.26
N SER A 119 -21.48 19.08 13.12
CA SER A 119 -21.38 20.31 13.92
C SER A 119 -21.07 21.55 13.06
N ALA A 120 -20.54 21.31 11.86
CA ALA A 120 -20.26 22.34 10.87
C ALA A 120 -21.44 22.60 9.90
N PHE A 121 -22.58 21.92 10.06
CA PHE A 121 -23.74 22.13 9.20
C PHE A 121 -24.40 23.49 9.45
N HIS A 122 -24.87 24.12 8.39
CA HIS A 122 -25.66 25.34 8.48
C HIS A 122 -27.02 25.08 9.14
N ALA A 123 -27.64 23.94 8.83
CA ALA A 123 -28.89 23.48 9.43
C ALA A 123 -28.68 22.21 10.27
N GLN A 124 -27.98 22.34 11.39
CA GLN A 124 -27.65 21.20 12.25
C GLN A 124 -28.87 20.55 12.92
N GLU A 125 -29.85 21.33 13.37
CA GLU A 125 -31.00 20.82 14.13
C GLU A 125 -31.78 19.79 13.31
N GLY A 126 -31.84 18.55 13.82
CA GLY A 126 -32.48 17.40 13.14
C GLY A 126 -31.60 16.70 12.10
N HIS A 127 -30.35 17.14 11.92
CA HIS A 127 -29.38 16.57 10.99
C HIS A 127 -28.06 16.15 11.69
N GLU A 128 -28.14 15.75 12.95
CA GLU A 128 -26.97 15.32 13.72
C GLU A 128 -26.49 13.94 13.29
N ASN A 129 -25.18 13.81 13.09
CA ASN A 129 -24.50 12.54 12.89
C ASN A 129 -23.88 12.03 14.21
N PRO A 130 -23.71 10.71 14.36
CA PRO A 130 -22.89 10.18 15.44
C PRO A 130 -21.47 10.78 15.40
N PRO A 131 -20.83 11.01 16.56
CA PRO A 131 -19.56 11.73 16.62
C PRO A 131 -18.34 10.87 16.22
N ALA A 132 -18.54 9.57 16.02
CA ALA A 132 -17.48 8.61 15.69
C ALA A 132 -18.06 7.34 15.08
N PHE A 133 -17.22 6.61 14.35
CA PHE A 133 -17.49 5.25 13.92
C PHE A 133 -17.29 4.27 15.09
N PRO A 134 -18.24 3.36 15.38
CA PRO A 134 -18.01 2.26 16.31
C PRO A 134 -16.94 1.25 15.81
N PHE A 135 -16.81 1.13 14.48
CA PHE A 135 -15.82 0.31 13.80
C PHE A 135 -15.24 1.10 12.63
N GLU A 136 -13.92 1.17 12.51
CA GLU A 136 -13.27 1.88 11.40
C GLU A 136 -12.91 0.93 10.25
N SER A 137 -12.78 1.47 9.03
CA SER A 137 -12.14 0.73 7.94
C SER A 137 -10.69 0.44 8.31
N THR A 138 -10.23 -0.80 8.11
CA THR A 138 -8.91 -1.24 8.58
C THR A 138 -8.34 -2.32 7.68
N ARG A 139 -7.03 -2.31 7.47
CA ARG A 139 -6.29 -3.36 6.76
C ARG A 139 -5.54 -4.23 7.77
N PHE A 140 -5.60 -5.53 7.57
CA PHE A 140 -4.91 -6.55 8.33
C PHE A 140 -3.99 -7.31 7.38
N ASP A 141 -2.70 -7.31 7.69
CA ASP A 141 -1.66 -7.87 6.84
C ASP A 141 -1.25 -9.26 7.35
N ALA A 142 -0.96 -10.16 6.42
CA ALA A 142 -0.43 -11.48 6.74
C ALA A 142 1.08 -11.42 7.06
N GLU A 143 1.59 -12.42 7.77
CA GLU A 143 3.02 -12.56 8.02
C GLU A 143 3.66 -13.66 7.15
N GLY A 144 4.92 -13.47 6.77
CA GLY A 144 5.66 -14.46 5.97
C GLY A 144 5.14 -14.62 4.55
N ILE A 145 4.84 -13.52 3.87
CA ILE A 145 4.38 -13.52 2.48
C ILE A 145 5.48 -14.05 1.56
N HIS A 146 5.13 -14.99 0.68
CA HIS A 146 6.04 -15.59 -0.29
C HIS A 146 5.35 -15.91 -1.62
N LEU A 147 6.16 -15.95 -2.67
CA LEU A 147 5.79 -16.30 -4.04
C LEU A 147 6.80 -17.35 -4.54
N GLY A 148 6.55 -18.61 -4.21
CA GLY A 148 7.56 -19.66 -4.32
C GLY A 148 8.77 -19.37 -3.41
N ALA A 149 9.96 -19.35 -3.97
CA ALA A 149 11.22 -19.03 -3.27
C ALA A 149 11.39 -17.53 -2.98
N PHE A 150 10.59 -16.65 -3.59
CA PHE A 150 10.70 -15.21 -3.40
C PHE A 150 9.88 -14.72 -2.19
N ARG A 151 10.39 -13.72 -1.49
CA ARG A 151 9.70 -12.98 -0.42
C ARG A 151 9.37 -11.57 -0.91
N PRO A 152 8.20 -11.34 -1.53
CA PRO A 152 7.83 -10.02 -2.01
C PRO A 152 7.55 -9.08 -0.84
N ASP A 153 7.93 -7.82 -1.00
CA ASP A 153 7.55 -6.79 -0.06
C ASP A 153 6.04 -6.54 -0.12
N LEU A 154 5.40 -6.36 1.03
CA LEU A 154 3.96 -6.12 1.08
C LEU A 154 3.55 -4.89 0.24
N GLY A 155 4.34 -3.82 0.25
CA GLY A 155 4.09 -2.64 -0.59
C GLY A 155 4.06 -2.95 -2.09
N LEU A 156 4.87 -3.91 -2.54
CA LEU A 156 4.85 -4.38 -3.93
C LEU A 156 3.55 -5.13 -4.25
N VAL A 157 3.14 -6.04 -3.35
CA VAL A 157 1.89 -6.79 -3.49
C VAL A 157 0.70 -5.84 -3.58
N LEU A 158 0.62 -4.88 -2.66
CA LEU A 158 -0.47 -3.88 -2.62
C LEU A 158 -0.51 -2.98 -3.87
N ALA A 159 0.63 -2.76 -4.52
CA ALA A 159 0.72 -1.92 -5.72
C ALA A 159 0.37 -2.66 -7.01
N GLN A 160 0.37 -4.00 -7.03
CA GLN A 160 0.21 -4.79 -8.25
C GLN A 160 -0.95 -5.78 -8.21
N VAL A 161 -1.49 -6.07 -7.02
CA VAL A 161 -2.60 -7.01 -6.85
C VAL A 161 -3.81 -6.28 -6.29
N GLU A 162 -4.83 -6.15 -7.13
CA GLU A 162 -6.08 -5.52 -6.74
C GLU A 162 -6.85 -6.38 -5.74
N PRO A 163 -7.35 -5.79 -4.63
CA PRO A 163 -8.23 -6.49 -3.71
C PRO A 163 -9.54 -6.92 -4.38
N VAL A 164 -10.01 -8.11 -4.05
CA VAL A 164 -11.31 -8.64 -4.48
C VAL A 164 -12.29 -8.71 -3.31
N ALA A 165 -13.58 -8.61 -3.58
CA ALA A 165 -14.59 -8.73 -2.53
C ALA A 165 -14.53 -10.10 -1.84
N ARG A 166 -14.64 -10.11 -0.51
CA ARG A 166 -14.80 -11.30 0.34
C ARG A 166 -16.18 -11.24 0.99
N PRO A 167 -17.20 -11.91 0.42
CA PRO A 167 -18.49 -12.04 1.07
C PRO A 167 -18.32 -12.57 2.50
N LEU A 168 -18.97 -11.91 3.45
CA LEU A 168 -18.97 -12.30 4.86
C LEU A 168 -20.33 -12.89 5.22
N ARG A 169 -20.34 -14.05 5.87
CA ARG A 169 -21.57 -14.67 6.40
C ARG A 169 -21.80 -14.32 7.87
N LEU A 170 -23.06 -14.29 8.28
CA LEU A 170 -23.44 -13.87 9.63
C LEU A 170 -22.84 -14.78 10.70
N GLU A 171 -22.75 -16.09 10.42
CA GLU A 171 -22.15 -17.10 11.28
C GLU A 171 -20.63 -16.96 11.48
N GLU A 172 -19.95 -16.12 10.69
CA GLU A 172 -18.54 -15.80 10.88
C GLU A 172 -18.33 -14.70 11.94
N LEU A 173 -19.39 -14.00 12.34
CA LEU A 173 -19.32 -12.98 13.39
C LEU A 173 -19.48 -13.61 14.79
N PRO A 174 -18.92 -12.96 15.83
CA PRO A 174 -19.26 -13.22 17.21
C PRO A 174 -20.78 -13.23 17.45
N ALA A 175 -21.28 -14.19 18.24
CA ALA A 175 -22.72 -14.42 18.44
C ALA A 175 -23.49 -13.16 18.88
N ASN A 176 -22.88 -12.30 19.70
CA ASN A 176 -23.47 -11.04 20.14
C ASN A 176 -23.64 -10.02 19.00
N LEU A 177 -22.71 -9.98 18.04
CA LEU A 177 -22.81 -9.11 16.87
C LEU A 177 -23.77 -9.70 15.84
N ALA A 178 -23.69 -11.01 15.61
CA ALA A 178 -24.61 -11.73 14.72
C ALA A 178 -26.08 -11.56 15.13
N ALA A 179 -26.36 -11.52 16.44
CA ALA A 179 -27.72 -11.34 16.97
C ALA A 179 -28.34 -9.96 16.67
N SER A 180 -27.53 -8.94 16.39
CA SER A 180 -27.96 -7.57 16.11
C SER A 180 -27.61 -7.12 14.70
N ALA A 181 -27.31 -8.05 13.80
CA ALA A 181 -26.89 -7.75 12.45
C ALA A 181 -27.68 -8.54 11.41
N SER A 182 -27.79 -7.97 10.22
CA SER A 182 -28.36 -8.62 9.03
C SER A 182 -27.29 -8.80 7.97
N GLN A 183 -27.47 -9.77 7.06
CA GLN A 183 -26.57 -9.99 5.94
C GLN A 183 -27.32 -9.75 4.62
N ILE A 184 -26.77 -8.90 3.76
CA ILE A 184 -27.26 -8.66 2.39
C ILE A 184 -26.06 -8.60 1.46
N ASP A 185 -26.09 -9.36 0.36
CA ASP A 185 -25.06 -9.36 -0.70
C ASP A 185 -23.62 -9.51 -0.16
N GLY A 186 -23.43 -10.37 0.84
CA GLY A 186 -22.11 -10.63 1.43
C GLY A 186 -21.57 -9.49 2.31
N ARG A 187 -22.40 -8.50 2.65
CA ARG A 187 -22.10 -7.43 3.61
C ARG A 187 -22.96 -7.58 4.86
N ILE A 188 -22.42 -7.11 5.97
CA ILE A 188 -23.07 -7.09 7.27
C ILE A 188 -23.65 -5.71 7.50
N TYR A 189 -24.89 -5.65 7.95
CA TYR A 189 -25.59 -4.44 8.30
C TYR A 189 -25.89 -4.46 9.79
N ILE A 190 -25.49 -3.40 10.50
CA ILE A 190 -25.78 -3.19 11.92
C ILE A 190 -26.79 -2.04 11.99
N GLY A 191 -28.02 -2.37 12.33
CA GLY A 191 -29.18 -1.48 12.26
C GLY A 191 -30.48 -2.30 12.31
N ASN A 192 -31.62 -1.62 12.43
CA ASN A 192 -32.92 -2.30 12.57
C ASN A 192 -33.49 -2.80 11.24
N ASP A 193 -33.36 -2.00 10.17
CA ASP A 193 -33.85 -2.33 8.83
C ASP A 193 -32.83 -1.93 7.75
N PRO A 194 -32.09 -2.87 7.17
CA PRO A 194 -31.07 -2.57 6.17
C PRO A 194 -31.64 -2.03 4.84
N LEU A 195 -32.94 -2.19 4.57
CA LEU A 195 -33.61 -1.62 3.40
C LEU A 195 -34.07 -0.18 3.64
N ASN A 196 -34.22 0.22 4.90
CA ASN A 196 -34.58 1.57 5.33
C ASN A 196 -33.61 2.04 6.44
N PRO A 197 -32.33 2.32 6.09
CA PRO A 197 -31.31 2.60 7.09
C PRO A 197 -31.58 3.90 7.86
N ALA A 198 -31.27 3.88 9.15
CA ALA A 198 -31.29 5.06 10.02
C ALA A 198 -29.89 5.68 10.12
N VAL A 199 -29.83 6.97 10.48
CA VAL A 199 -28.55 7.65 10.71
C VAL A 199 -27.81 6.96 11.86
N GLY A 200 -26.56 6.58 11.59
CA GLY A 200 -25.71 5.80 12.49
C GLY A 200 -25.69 4.30 12.22
N ASP A 201 -26.57 3.78 11.36
CA ASP A 201 -26.49 2.39 10.91
C ASP A 201 -25.18 2.15 10.16
N LEU A 202 -24.62 0.95 10.31
CA LEU A 202 -23.36 0.57 9.70
C LEU A 202 -23.56 -0.48 8.61
N ARG A 203 -22.76 -0.36 7.56
CA ARG A 203 -22.56 -1.41 6.55
C ARG A 203 -21.09 -1.78 6.52
N ILE A 204 -20.81 -3.05 6.77
CA ILE A 204 -19.47 -3.62 6.87
C ILE A 204 -19.29 -4.63 5.76
N GLY A 205 -18.26 -4.44 4.94
CA GLY A 205 -17.85 -5.39 3.91
C GLY A 205 -16.37 -5.71 4.02
N TYR A 206 -15.96 -6.85 3.47
CA TYR A 206 -14.55 -7.22 3.39
C TYR A 206 -14.09 -7.35 1.95
N SER A 207 -12.82 -7.03 1.73
CA SER A 207 -12.06 -7.40 0.55
C SER A 207 -10.75 -8.07 0.96
N ILE A 208 -10.14 -8.84 0.06
CA ILE A 208 -8.90 -9.56 0.30
C ILE A 208 -7.96 -9.45 -0.89
N ILE A 209 -6.66 -9.56 -0.63
CA ILE A 209 -5.71 -10.02 -1.63
C ILE A 209 -5.60 -11.54 -1.45
N PRO A 210 -6.13 -12.35 -2.39
CA PRO A 210 -6.26 -13.78 -2.20
C PRO A 210 -4.92 -14.50 -2.30
N SER A 211 -4.79 -15.61 -1.58
CA SER A 211 -3.68 -16.56 -1.76
C SER A 211 -3.92 -17.37 -3.03
N ALA A 212 -3.44 -16.83 -4.15
CA ALA A 212 -3.69 -17.34 -5.50
C ALA A 212 -2.45 -17.22 -6.39
N THR A 213 -2.50 -17.87 -7.55
CA THR A 213 -1.47 -17.66 -8.59
C THR A 213 -1.54 -16.23 -9.09
N THR A 214 -0.42 -15.50 -8.98
CA THR A 214 -0.27 -14.12 -9.42
C THR A 214 1.07 -13.92 -10.10
N THR A 215 1.23 -12.78 -10.76
CA THR A 215 2.48 -12.32 -11.34
C THR A 215 2.89 -11.03 -10.65
N LEU A 216 4.08 -11.00 -10.05
CA LEU A 216 4.66 -9.81 -9.46
C LEU A 216 5.93 -9.42 -10.22
N SER A 217 6.11 -8.12 -10.48
CA SER A 217 7.31 -7.59 -11.12
C SER A 217 8.04 -6.64 -10.19
N GLY A 218 9.31 -6.88 -9.91
CA GLY A 218 10.09 -6.08 -8.98
C GLY A 218 11.59 -6.31 -9.12
N ILE A 219 12.38 -5.55 -8.37
CA ILE A 219 13.84 -5.73 -8.33
C ILE A 219 14.16 -6.91 -7.41
N GLN A 220 14.92 -7.87 -7.92
CA GLN A 220 15.42 -8.96 -7.08
C GLN A 220 16.53 -8.44 -6.14
N ARG A 221 16.39 -8.74 -4.84
CA ARG A 221 17.36 -8.44 -3.78
C ARG A 221 17.55 -9.67 -2.89
N ALA A 222 18.56 -10.47 -3.19
CA ALA A 222 18.67 -11.86 -2.73
C ALA A 222 17.36 -12.59 -3.07
N ASP A 223 16.61 -13.05 -2.07
CA ASP A 223 15.31 -13.68 -2.26
C ASP A 223 14.13 -12.71 -2.13
N ARG A 224 14.37 -11.42 -1.86
CA ARG A 224 13.32 -10.41 -1.82
C ARG A 224 12.96 -9.91 -3.21
N LEU A 225 11.69 -9.55 -3.37
CA LEU A 225 11.19 -8.84 -4.54
C LEU A 225 10.67 -7.46 -4.09
N VAL A 226 11.38 -6.40 -4.48
CA VAL A 226 11.11 -5.03 -4.02
C VAL A 226 10.53 -4.16 -5.14
N ALA A 227 9.77 -3.13 -4.80
CA ALA A 227 9.22 -2.20 -5.77
C ALA A 227 10.31 -1.44 -6.52
N VAL A 228 10.01 -1.11 -7.78
CA VAL A 228 10.81 -0.15 -8.55
C VAL A 228 10.52 1.22 -7.96
N GLU A 229 11.55 1.92 -7.48
CA GLU A 229 11.38 3.29 -7.02
C GLU A 229 10.82 4.15 -8.16
N PRO A 230 9.77 4.96 -7.92
CA PRO A 230 9.29 5.88 -8.91
C PRO A 230 10.43 6.83 -9.27
N LYS A 231 10.72 6.95 -10.57
CA LYS A 231 11.67 7.94 -11.09
C LYS A 231 11.11 9.31 -10.70
N ASN A 232 11.82 10.06 -9.85
CA ASN A 232 11.42 11.44 -9.57
C ASN A 232 11.25 12.18 -10.91
N PRO A 233 10.11 12.84 -11.16
CA PRO A 233 9.97 13.64 -12.36
C PRO A 233 11.01 14.76 -12.28
N THR A 234 11.95 14.76 -13.24
CA THR A 234 12.88 15.85 -13.50
C THR A 234 12.16 17.06 -14.06
#